data_AF-A0A7X1M6M7-F1
#
_entry.id   AF-A0A7X1M6M7-F1
#
_cell.length_a   1.000
_cell.length_b   1.000
_cell.length_c   1.000
_cell.angle_alpha   90.00
_cell.angle_beta   90.00
_cell.angle_gamma   90.00
#
_symmetry.space_group_name_H-M   'P 1'
#
loop_
_entity.id
_entity.type
_entity.pdbx_description
1 polymer ?
#
loop_
_entity_poly.entity_id
_entity_poly.type
_entity_poly.pdbx_seq_one_letter_code
_entity_poly.pdbx_strand_id
1 'polypeptide(L)' 'MPNRSRKISGPVHEGKYPDRNIDCQTAVAGRVVNLIEEAEKSDWSAVEAARAINDVSRGLFVGISGKDRNE' A
#
# COMPACT_ATOMS: atom_id res chain seq x y z
N MET A 1 7.40 -4.96 22.85
CA MET A 1 6.04 -5.47 22.55
C MET A 1 6.12 -6.23 21.24
N PRO A 2 5.59 -7.47 21.12
CA PRO A 2 5.70 -8.17 19.86
C PRO A 2 4.83 -7.46 18.83
N ASN A 3 5.48 -6.88 17.82
CA ASN A 3 4.86 -6.31 16.65
C ASN A 3 4.18 -7.48 15.91
N ARG A 4 2.92 -7.76 16.27
CA ARG A 4 2.11 -8.76 15.56
C ARG A 4 2.03 -8.25 14.14
N SER A 5 2.76 -8.89 13.23
CA SER A 5 2.58 -8.73 11.80
C SER A 5 1.11 -8.99 11.48
N ARG A 6 0.28 -7.94 11.54
CA ARG A 6 -1.13 -8.00 11.14
C ARG A 6 -1.11 -8.31 9.65
N LYS A 7 -1.36 -9.57 9.34
CA LYS A 7 -1.37 -10.14 8.00
C LYS A 7 -2.36 -9.32 7.16
N ILE A 8 -1.94 -8.87 5.98
CA ILE A 8 -2.87 -8.29 4.99
C ILE A 8 -3.82 -9.42 4.61
N SER A 9 -5.11 -9.24 4.84
CA SER A 9 -6.12 -10.20 4.41
C SER A 9 -6.21 -10.23 2.89
N GLY A 10 -6.39 -11.42 2.32
CA GLY A 10 -6.68 -11.55 0.89
C GLY A 10 -8.06 -10.97 0.54
N PRO A 11 -8.40 -10.91 -0.76
CA PRO A 11 -9.75 -10.56 -1.22
C PRO A 11 -10.82 -11.43 -0.55
N VAL A 12 -12.01 -10.86 -0.30
CA VAL A 12 -13.12 -11.54 0.38
C VAL A 12 -13.59 -12.78 -0.37
N HIS A 13 -13.53 -12.74 -1.71
CA HIS A 13 -13.86 -13.86 -2.59
C HIS A 13 -12.76 -14.09 -3.63
N GLU A 14 -12.62 -15.34 -4.07
CA GLU A 14 -11.82 -15.66 -5.24
C GLU A 14 -12.51 -15.18 -6.54
N GLY A 15 -11.73 -14.96 -7.60
CA GLY A 15 -12.26 -14.54 -8.90
C GLY A 15 -12.55 -13.05 -9.01
N LYS A 16 -13.33 -12.67 -10.03
CA LYS A 16 -13.71 -11.28 -10.32
C LYS A 16 -15.07 -10.99 -9.71
N TYR A 17 -15.15 -9.98 -8.85
CA TYR A 17 -16.39 -9.45 -8.30
C TYR A 17 -16.31 -7.91 -8.25
N PRO A 18 -17.45 -7.19 -8.30
CA PRO A 18 -17.48 -5.74 -8.51
C PRO A 18 -16.58 -4.94 -7.54
N ASP A 19 -16.58 -5.29 -6.26
CA ASP A 19 -15.88 -4.53 -5.23
C ASP A 19 -14.46 -5.01 -4.91
N ARG A 20 -13.91 -5.94 -5.69
CA ARG A 20 -12.59 -6.54 -5.41
C ARG A 20 -11.46 -5.52 -5.28
N ASN A 21 -11.52 -4.45 -6.06
CA ASN A 21 -10.53 -3.38 -5.98
C ASN A 21 -10.61 -2.64 -4.64
N ILE A 22 -11.82 -2.34 -4.16
CA ILE A 22 -12.07 -1.65 -2.89
C ILE A 22 -11.64 -2.54 -1.72
N ASP A 23 -11.91 -3.84 -1.78
CA ASP A 23 -11.47 -4.80 -0.76
C ASP A 23 -9.94 -4.87 -0.66
N CYS A 24 -9.26 -4.96 -1.80
CA CYS A 24 -7.80 -4.93 -1.85
C CYS A 24 -7.24 -3.63 -1.23
N GLN A 25 -7.84 -2.48 -1.54
CA GLN A 25 -7.44 -1.19 -0.96
C GLN A 25 -7.67 -1.15 0.55
N THR A 26 -8.82 -1.60 1.02
CA THR A 26 -9.17 -1.66 2.45
C THR A 26 -8.20 -2.56 3.21
N ALA A 27 -7.83 -3.70 2.64
CA ALA A 27 -6.89 -4.65 3.24
C ALA A 27 -5.49 -4.05 3.44
N VAL A 28 -5.05 -3.15 2.55
CA VAL A 28 -3.73 -2.49 2.66
C VAL A 28 -3.76 -1.15 3.38
N ALA A 29 -4.91 -0.46 3.42
CA ALA A 29 -5.03 0.89 3.97
C ALA A 29 -4.51 1.00 5.41
N GLY A 30 -4.86 0.04 6.28
CA GLY A 30 -4.37 0.04 7.66
C GLY A 30 -2.85 -0.08 7.79
N ARG A 31 -2.18 -0.74 6.83
CA ARG A 31 -0.71 -0.82 6.81
C ARG A 31 -0.07 0.46 6.30
N VAL A 32 -0.71 1.12 5.34
CA VAL A 32 -0.26 2.43 4.83
C VAL A 32 -0.36 3.49 5.93
N VAL A 33 -1.44 3.49 6.73
CA VAL A 33 -1.57 4.37 7.90
C VAL A 33 -0.43 4.15 8.89
N ASN A 34 -0.14 2.89 9.25
CA ASN A 34 0.98 2.61 10.16
C ASN A 34 2.32 3.08 9.60
N LEU A 35 2.54 2.96 8.28
CA LEU A 35 3.77 3.43 7.64
C LEU A 35 3.90 4.95 7.70
N ILE A 36 2.77 5.67 7.57
CA ILE A 36 2.73 7.13 7.77
C ILE A 36 3.08 7.47 9.22
N GLU A 37 2.46 6.81 10.21
CA GLU A 37 2.77 7.02 11.63
C GLU A 37 4.24 6.73 11.97
N GLU A 38 4.86 5.74 11.32
CA GLU A 38 6.29 5.43 11.46
C GLU A 38 7.18 6.53 10.86
N ALA A 39 6.78 7.11 9.72
CA ALA A 39 7.48 8.24 9.11
C ALA A 39 7.35 9.52 9.96
N GLU A 40 6.18 9.78 10.55
CA GLU A 40 5.97 10.92 11.46
C GLU A 40 6.86 10.83 12.71
N LYS A 41 7.11 9.61 13.23
CA LYS A 41 8.09 9.38 14.32
C LYS A 41 9.53 9.67 13.92
N SER A 42 9.78 9.86 12.63
CA SER A 42 11.08 10.22 12.04
C SER A 42 11.11 11.68 11.55
N ASP A 43 10.23 12.54 12.11
CA ASP A 43 10.10 13.97 11.82
C ASP A 43 9.56 14.33 10.42
N TRP A 44 8.84 13.42 9.76
CA TRP A 44 8.11 13.74 8.53
C TRP A 44 6.74 14.31 8.86
N SER A 45 6.19 15.18 8.01
CA SER A 45 4.74 15.42 8.05
C SER A 45 3.97 14.24 7.45
N ALA A 46 2.74 13.99 7.92
CA ALA A 46 1.85 13.00 7.31
C ALA A 46 1.70 13.17 5.79
N VAL A 47 1.67 14.41 5.31
CA VAL A 47 1.51 14.73 3.88
C VAL A 47 2.76 14.34 3.07
N GLU A 48 3.96 14.61 3.60
CA GLU A 48 5.22 14.20 2.96
C GLU A 48 5.35 12.68 2.91
N ALA A 49 5.02 12.01 4.01
CA ALA A 49 5.03 10.54 4.09
C ALA A 49 4.05 9.94 3.08
N ALA A 50 2.80 10.42 3.04
CA ALA A 50 1.79 9.96 2.11
C ALA A 50 2.20 10.17 0.64
N ARG A 51 2.81 11.33 0.32
CA ARG A 51 3.33 11.62 -1.02
C ARG A 51 4.45 10.65 -1.42
N ALA A 52 5.42 10.42 -0.53
CA ALA A 52 6.51 9.50 -0.80
C ALA A 52 6.01 8.05 -1.01
N ILE A 53 5.06 7.59 -0.18
CA ILE A 53 4.42 6.28 -0.34
C ILE A 53 3.74 6.16 -1.71
N ASN A 54 3.02 7.20 -2.14
CA ASN A 54 2.37 7.23 -3.45
C ASN A 54 3.38 7.13 -4.60
N ASP A 55 4.48 7.89 -4.56
CA ASP A 55 5.50 7.87 -5.61
C ASP A 55 6.24 6.52 -5.67
N VAL A 56 6.59 5.94 -4.53
CA VAL A 56 7.20 4.60 -4.45
C VAL A 56 6.24 3.54 -4.98
N SER A 57 4.96 3.58 -4.57
CA SER A 57 3.94 2.63 -5.01
C SER A 57 3.73 2.69 -6.52
N ARG A 58 3.73 3.90 -7.12
CA ARG A 58 3.66 4.08 -8.57
C ARG A 58 4.86 3.47 -9.28
N GLY A 59 6.07 3.68 -8.77
CA GLY A 59 7.29 3.09 -9.32
C GLY A 59 7.28 1.56 -9.28
N LEU A 60 6.90 0.99 -8.13
CA LEU A 60 6.78 -0.46 -7.96
C LEU A 60 5.72 -1.06 -8.88
N PHE A 61 4.57 -0.40 -9.03
CA PHE A 61 3.51 -0.87 -9.92
C PHE A 61 3.99 -0.96 -11.38
N VAL A 62 4.75 0.03 -11.85
CA VAL A 62 5.36 0.00 -13.20
C VAL A 62 6.31 -1.19 -13.35
N GLY A 63 7.21 -1.38 -12.39
CA GLY A 63 8.17 -2.50 -12.41
C GLY A 63 7.51 -3.88 -12.34
N ILE A 64 6.53 -4.06 -11.46
CA ILE A 64 5.78 -5.33 -11.32
C ILE A 64 4.95 -5.63 -12.57
N SER A 65 4.38 -4.60 -13.20
CA SER A 65 3.54 -4.78 -14.39
C SER A 65 4.34 -5.11 -15.65
N GLY A 66 5.67 -5.16 -15.58
CA GLY A 66 6.54 -5.42 -16.73
C GLY A 66 6.47 -4.35 -17.82
N LYS A 67 5.91 -3.17 -17.52
CA LYS A 67 5.92 -2.03 -18.44
C LYS A 67 7.27 -1.34 -18.32
N ASP A 68 8.29 -1.92 -18.94
CA ASP A 68 9.50 -1.16 -19.23
C ASP A 68 9.10 0.06 -20.06
N ARG A 69 9.67 1.23 -19.77
CA ARG A 69 9.32 2.50 -20.44
C ARG A 69 9.71 2.55 -21.94
N ASN A 70 10.10 1.43 -22.53
CA ASN A 70 10.67 1.32 -23.88
C ASN A 70 10.04 0.21 -24.76
N GLU A 71 8.80 -0.23 -24.48
CA GLU A 71 7.97 -0.98 -25.44
C GLU A 71 6.69 -0.21 -25.82
#